data_AF-A0A4Q0Q980-F1
#
_entry.id   AF-A0A4Q0Q980-F1
#
_cell.length_a   1.000
_cell.length_b   1.000
_cell.length_c   1.000
_cell.angle_alpha   90.00
_cell.angle_beta   90.00
_cell.angle_gamma   90.00
#
_symmetry.space_group_name_H-M   'P 1'
#
loop_
_entity.id
_entity.type
_entity.pdbx_description
1 polymer ?
#
loop_
_entity_poly.entity_id
_entity_poly.type
_entity_poly.pdbx_seq_one_letter_code
_entity_poly.pdbx_strand_id
1 'polypeptide(L)'
;MISTIEALEDRRAGATLGGGEKRIEAQHARGKLTARERIELLLDKGSFEELDMFVEHRSTEFGMEKTKVPGDGVVTGWGTVNGRKTFVFAKDFTVFGGSLSETHALKITKLQDMAMKARAPVIGLYDAGGARIQEGVAALAGYSYVFRRNVLASGVIPQISVIMGPCAGGDVYSPAMTDFIFMVKNTSYMFVTGPDVVKTVTNEVVTAEELGGASVHATRSSIADGAFENDVETLLQMRRLIDFLPSNNTDGVPEWPSFDDTARIDMSLDTLIPDNPNKPYDMKELILKVVDEGDFFEIAEAFAKNIVTGFGRIAGRTVGFVANQPMVLAGVLDSDASRKAARFVRFCDAFNIPIVTFVDV
;
A
#
# COMPACT_ATOMS: atom_id res chain seq x y z
N MET A 1 7.97 -44.13 14.41
CA MET A 1 6.74 -43.31 14.34
C MET A 1 7.18 -41.89 14.59
N ILE A 2 7.10 -41.03 13.58
CA ILE A 2 7.34 -39.59 13.75
C ILE A 2 6.27 -39.10 14.72
N SER A 3 6.65 -38.33 15.74
CA SER A 3 5.69 -37.77 16.69
C SER A 3 4.74 -36.81 15.96
N THR A 4 3.51 -36.65 16.45
CA THR A 4 2.53 -35.72 15.86
C THR A 4 3.08 -34.29 15.74
N ILE A 5 4.01 -33.90 16.63
CA ILE A 5 4.66 -32.60 16.63
C ILE A 5 5.68 -32.50 15.50
N GLU A 6 6.57 -33.48 15.35
CA GLU A 6 7.54 -33.49 14.23
C GLU A 6 6.84 -33.48 12.86
N ALA A 7 5.75 -34.25 12.70
CA ALA A 7 4.96 -34.25 11.48
C ALA A 7 4.30 -32.88 11.19
N LEU A 8 3.95 -32.12 12.24
CA LEU A 8 3.43 -30.76 12.09
C LEU A 8 4.54 -29.79 11.66
N GLU A 9 5.72 -29.87 12.28
CA GLU A 9 6.88 -29.05 11.90
C GLU A 9 7.33 -29.31 10.46
N ASP A 10 7.36 -30.57 10.03
CA ASP A 10 7.63 -30.93 8.63
C ASP A 10 6.59 -30.31 7.68
N ARG A 11 5.31 -30.34 8.06
CA ARG A 11 4.24 -29.75 7.25
C ARG A 11 4.33 -28.22 7.20
N ARG A 12 4.73 -27.57 8.30
CA ARG A 12 5.01 -26.13 8.35
C ARG A 12 6.17 -25.78 7.43
N ALA A 13 7.28 -26.49 7.54
CA ALA A 13 8.46 -26.31 6.69
C ALA A 13 8.08 -26.43 5.21
N GLY A 14 7.31 -27.46 4.85
CA GLY A 14 6.80 -27.64 3.48
C GLY A 14 5.90 -26.48 3.02
N ALA A 15 4.97 -26.01 3.85
CA ALA A 15 4.09 -24.89 3.51
C ALA A 15 4.83 -23.55 3.38
N THR A 16 5.93 -23.36 4.12
CA THR A 16 6.73 -22.13 4.05
C THR A 16 7.53 -22.00 2.77
N LEU A 17 7.79 -23.10 2.05
CA LEU A 17 8.52 -23.10 0.78
C LEU A 17 7.67 -22.59 -0.41
N GLY A 18 6.35 -22.43 -0.25
CA GLY A 18 5.46 -21.92 -1.30
C GLY A 18 5.59 -22.71 -2.60
N GLY A 19 5.99 -22.03 -3.68
CA GLY A 19 6.21 -22.63 -5.00
C GLY A 19 7.52 -23.42 -5.16
N GLY A 20 8.32 -23.56 -4.10
CA GLY A 20 9.59 -24.28 -4.05
C GLY A 20 10.82 -23.39 -4.26
N GLU A 21 11.99 -23.89 -3.84
CA GLU A 21 13.27 -23.14 -3.81
C GLU A 21 13.62 -22.49 -5.15
N LYS A 22 13.49 -23.23 -6.27
CA LYS A 22 13.77 -22.71 -7.60
C LYS A 22 12.95 -21.46 -7.96
N ARG A 23 11.70 -21.37 -7.48
CA ARG A 23 10.84 -20.20 -7.71
C ARG A 23 11.19 -19.04 -6.79
N ILE A 24 11.62 -19.33 -5.57
CA ILE A 24 12.15 -18.35 -4.63
C ILE A 24 13.42 -17.72 -5.20
N GLU A 25 14.38 -18.53 -5.66
CA GLU A 25 15.59 -18.05 -6.33
C GLU A 25 15.27 -17.18 -7.56
N ALA A 26 14.29 -17.58 -8.37
CA ALA A 26 13.85 -16.79 -9.51
C ALA A 26 13.18 -15.46 -9.13
N GLN A 27 12.50 -15.40 -7.98
CA GLN A 27 11.94 -14.16 -7.43
C GLN A 27 13.08 -13.24 -6.94
N HIS A 28 14.03 -13.77 -6.18
CA HIS A 28 15.21 -13.01 -5.72
C HIS A 28 16.08 -12.51 -6.87
N ALA A 29 16.26 -13.31 -7.93
CA ALA A 29 17.00 -12.92 -9.12
C ALA A 29 16.39 -11.71 -9.87
N ARG A 30 15.11 -11.39 -9.59
CA ARG A 30 14.43 -10.18 -10.11
C ARG A 30 14.50 -8.99 -9.14
N GLY A 31 15.26 -9.10 -8.05
CA GLY A 31 15.37 -8.07 -7.02
C GLY A 31 14.14 -7.95 -6.13
N LYS A 32 13.31 -9.00 -6.05
CA LYS A 32 12.05 -9.00 -5.28
C LYS A 32 12.17 -9.93 -4.08
N LEU A 33 11.60 -9.54 -2.95
CA LEU A 33 11.44 -10.41 -1.80
C LEU A 33 10.26 -11.40 -2.00
N THR A 34 10.26 -12.47 -1.22
CA THR A 34 9.11 -13.39 -1.09
C THR A 34 8.01 -12.77 -0.21
N ALA A 35 6.80 -13.35 -0.26
CA ALA A 35 5.68 -12.90 0.57
C ALA A 35 6.01 -12.92 2.09
N ARG A 36 6.74 -13.94 2.56
CA ARG A 36 7.08 -14.11 3.97
C ARG A 36 8.20 -13.17 4.42
N GLU A 37 9.24 -12.98 3.60
CA GLU A 37 10.30 -12.00 3.87
C GLU A 37 9.74 -10.58 3.96
N ARG A 38 8.77 -10.23 3.11
CA ARG A 38 8.10 -8.92 3.16
C ARG A 38 7.30 -8.73 4.45
N ILE A 39 6.59 -9.77 4.92
CA ILE A 39 5.86 -9.73 6.20
C ILE A 39 6.84 -9.59 7.37
N GLU A 40 7.93 -10.36 7.37
CA GLU A 40 8.95 -10.31 8.42
C GLU A 40 9.60 -8.92 8.53
N LEU A 41 9.83 -8.25 7.39
CA LEU A 41 10.40 -6.91 7.37
C LEU A 41 9.38 -5.83 7.79
N LEU A 42 8.11 -6.02 7.44
CA LEU A 42 7.04 -5.07 7.75
C LEU A 42 6.68 -5.08 9.24
N LEU A 43 6.54 -6.27 9.82
CA LEU A 43 6.07 -6.45 11.19
C LEU A 43 7.24 -6.46 12.19
N ASP A 44 6.93 -6.20 13.45
CA ASP A 44 7.91 -6.30 14.53
C ASP A 44 8.36 -7.75 14.68
N LYS A 45 9.66 -7.91 14.97
CA LYS A 45 10.32 -9.22 15.05
C LYS A 45 9.56 -10.17 15.99
N GLY A 46 9.15 -11.32 15.45
CA GLY A 46 8.46 -12.37 16.22
C GLY A 46 6.99 -12.08 16.56
N SER A 47 6.39 -11.02 16.00
CA SER A 47 4.98 -10.66 16.27
C SER A 47 3.97 -11.33 15.34
N PHE A 48 4.41 -11.93 14.22
CA PHE A 48 3.50 -12.44 13.20
C PHE A 48 2.81 -13.73 13.62
N GLU A 49 1.48 -13.69 13.67
CA GLU A 49 0.59 -14.82 13.85
C GLU A 49 -0.10 -15.14 12.52
N GLU A 50 0.32 -16.23 11.88
CA GLU A 50 -0.23 -16.66 10.60
C GLU A 50 -1.57 -17.39 10.76
N LEU A 51 -2.51 -17.07 9.86
CA LEU A 51 -3.80 -17.72 9.74
C LEU A 51 -3.84 -18.59 8.48
N ASP A 52 -4.56 -19.71 8.56
CA ASP A 52 -4.92 -20.52 7.39
C ASP A 52 -3.72 -21.01 6.56
N MET A 53 -2.58 -21.29 7.20
CA MET A 53 -1.34 -21.75 6.56
C MET A 53 -1.54 -22.99 5.67
N PHE A 54 -2.43 -23.91 6.08
CA PHE A 54 -2.65 -25.19 5.39
C PHE A 54 -3.88 -25.23 4.48
N VAL A 55 -4.53 -24.09 4.22
CA VAL A 55 -5.67 -24.04 3.29
C VAL A 55 -5.20 -24.37 1.87
N GLU A 56 -5.96 -25.18 1.16
CA GLU A 56 -5.72 -25.54 -0.24
C GLU A 56 -6.95 -25.25 -1.09
N HIS A 57 -6.77 -25.03 -2.39
CA HIS A 57 -7.90 -24.88 -3.29
C HIS A 57 -8.71 -26.16 -3.45
N ARG A 58 -9.98 -25.98 -3.83
CA ARG A 58 -10.96 -27.05 -4.02
C ARG A 58 -11.29 -27.33 -5.49
N SER A 59 -10.71 -26.56 -6.42
CA SER A 59 -10.92 -26.78 -7.86
C SER A 59 -10.46 -28.16 -8.32
N THR A 60 -11.28 -28.78 -9.17
CA THR A 60 -11.02 -30.06 -9.86
C THR A 60 -10.98 -29.89 -11.39
N GLU A 61 -11.07 -28.65 -11.87
CA GLU A 61 -11.06 -28.33 -13.29
C GLU A 61 -9.62 -28.13 -13.79
N PHE A 62 -9.39 -28.34 -15.08
CA PHE A 62 -8.10 -28.10 -15.75
C PHE A 62 -6.89 -28.80 -15.11
N GLY A 63 -7.11 -29.92 -14.41
CA GLY A 63 -6.04 -30.68 -13.75
C GLY A 63 -5.53 -30.07 -12.43
N MET A 64 -6.23 -29.06 -11.89
CA MET A 64 -5.87 -28.39 -10.65
C MET A 64 -5.82 -29.37 -9.46
N GLU A 65 -6.62 -30.42 -9.45
CA GLU A 65 -6.67 -31.44 -8.39
C GLU A 65 -5.32 -32.14 -8.15
N LYS A 66 -4.44 -32.14 -9.15
CA LYS A 66 -3.12 -32.79 -9.10
C LYS A 66 -2.06 -31.96 -8.39
N THR A 67 -2.26 -30.65 -8.28
CA THR A 67 -1.27 -29.73 -7.71
C THR A 67 -1.95 -28.85 -6.68
N LYS A 68 -1.82 -29.20 -5.41
CA LYS A 68 -2.31 -28.40 -4.29
C LYS A 68 -1.14 -27.89 -3.48
N VAL A 69 -1.09 -26.58 -3.27
CA VAL A 69 -0.05 -25.93 -2.47
C VAL A 69 -0.70 -25.33 -1.22
N PRO A 70 -0.25 -25.72 -0.01
CA PRO A 70 -0.72 -25.12 1.23
C PRO A 70 -0.61 -23.59 1.21
N GLY A 71 -1.63 -22.92 1.72
CA GLY A 71 -1.76 -21.47 1.77
C GLY A 71 -2.43 -20.86 0.53
N ASP A 72 -2.51 -21.59 -0.58
CA ASP A 72 -3.16 -21.22 -1.83
C ASP A 72 -2.70 -19.88 -2.45
N GLY A 73 -1.41 -19.56 -2.24
CA GLY A 73 -0.74 -18.40 -2.82
C GLY A 73 -1.00 -17.06 -2.14
N VAL A 74 -1.49 -17.08 -0.90
CA VAL A 74 -1.50 -15.90 -0.04
C VAL A 74 -1.17 -16.26 1.40
N VAL A 75 -0.25 -15.49 1.99
CA VAL A 75 0.03 -15.52 3.42
C VAL A 75 -0.83 -14.47 4.09
N THR A 76 -1.57 -14.82 5.13
CA THR A 76 -2.50 -13.93 5.83
C THR A 76 -2.28 -14.03 7.32
N GLY A 77 -2.30 -12.92 8.04
CA GLY A 77 -2.22 -12.93 9.48
C GLY A 77 -2.25 -11.54 10.09
N TRP A 78 -1.76 -11.44 11.31
CA TRP A 78 -1.62 -10.16 12.00
C TRP A 78 -0.35 -10.18 12.83
N GLY A 79 0.12 -9.00 13.19
CA GLY A 79 1.20 -8.82 14.16
C GLY A 79 1.19 -7.39 14.64
N THR A 80 2.37 -6.85 14.93
CA THR A 80 2.50 -5.45 15.33
C THR A 80 3.45 -4.68 14.42
N VAL A 81 3.17 -3.39 14.24
CA VAL A 81 4.11 -2.40 13.69
C VAL A 81 4.30 -1.37 14.78
N ASN A 82 5.52 -1.25 15.31
CA ASN A 82 5.83 -0.40 16.46
C ASN A 82 4.88 -0.63 17.64
N GLY A 83 4.62 -1.90 17.94
CA GLY A 83 3.72 -2.34 19.02
C GLY A 83 2.23 -2.23 18.72
N ARG A 84 1.83 -1.64 17.58
CA ARG A 84 0.43 -1.45 17.21
C ARG A 84 -0.07 -2.57 16.32
N LYS A 85 -1.20 -3.17 16.70
CA LYS A 85 -1.80 -4.29 15.97
C LYS A 85 -2.10 -3.90 14.53
N THR A 86 -1.59 -4.70 13.58
CA THR A 86 -1.78 -4.50 12.15
C THR A 86 -2.06 -5.84 11.48
N PHE A 87 -3.06 -5.89 10.62
CA PHE A 87 -3.38 -7.06 9.81
C PHE A 87 -2.65 -6.97 8.47
N VAL A 88 -2.12 -8.10 7.98
CA VAL A 88 -1.38 -8.14 6.73
C VAL A 88 -1.73 -9.37 5.91
N PHE A 89 -1.90 -9.18 4.61
CA PHE A 89 -1.81 -10.26 3.65
C PHE A 89 -0.72 -9.99 2.64
N ALA A 90 -0.02 -11.04 2.22
CA ALA A 90 1.00 -10.97 1.18
C ALA A 90 0.77 -12.07 0.15
N LYS A 91 0.56 -11.68 -1.10
CA LYS A 91 0.41 -12.63 -2.20
C LYS A 91 1.75 -13.24 -2.54
N ASP A 92 1.78 -14.56 -2.70
CA ASP A 92 2.97 -15.30 -3.05
C ASP A 92 2.99 -15.63 -4.55
N PHE A 93 3.77 -14.85 -5.30
CA PHE A 93 3.90 -15.01 -6.74
C PHE A 93 4.47 -16.38 -7.15
N THR A 94 5.18 -17.07 -6.25
CA THR A 94 5.74 -18.38 -6.55
C THR A 94 4.65 -19.45 -6.68
N VAL A 95 3.48 -19.24 -6.06
CA VAL A 95 2.34 -20.17 -6.05
C VAL A 95 1.30 -19.72 -7.06
N PHE A 96 1.21 -20.42 -8.19
CA PHE A 96 0.28 -20.11 -9.30
C PHE A 96 0.32 -18.64 -9.76
N GLY A 97 1.49 -17.98 -9.70
CA GLY A 97 1.64 -16.57 -10.05
C GLY A 97 0.90 -15.62 -9.10
N GLY A 98 0.64 -16.02 -7.85
CA GLY A 98 -0.14 -15.26 -6.88
C GLY A 98 -1.62 -15.12 -7.26
N SER A 99 -2.10 -15.93 -8.22
CA SER A 99 -3.44 -15.78 -8.78
C SER A 99 -4.54 -15.99 -7.75
N LEU A 100 -5.56 -15.13 -7.80
CA LEU A 100 -6.69 -15.17 -6.88
C LEU A 100 -7.67 -16.27 -7.26
N SER A 101 -7.81 -17.26 -6.39
CA SER A 101 -8.82 -18.31 -6.34
C SER A 101 -9.92 -18.01 -5.33
N GLU A 102 -10.93 -18.87 -5.26
CA GLU A 102 -11.95 -18.82 -4.22
C GLU A 102 -11.33 -18.86 -2.81
N THR A 103 -10.49 -19.85 -2.52
CA THR A 103 -9.90 -20.05 -1.18
C THR A 103 -8.87 -18.99 -0.82
N HIS A 104 -8.08 -18.49 -1.78
CA HIS A 104 -7.22 -17.33 -1.60
C HIS A 104 -8.04 -16.10 -1.18
N ALA A 105 -9.14 -15.82 -1.87
CA ALA A 105 -10.04 -14.72 -1.49
C ALA A 105 -10.68 -14.94 -0.12
N LEU A 106 -11.07 -16.17 0.22
CA LEU A 106 -11.64 -16.50 1.53
C LEU A 106 -10.64 -16.23 2.68
N LYS A 107 -9.34 -16.48 2.47
CA LYS A 107 -8.29 -16.11 3.44
C LYS A 107 -8.21 -14.59 3.64
N ILE A 108 -8.16 -13.82 2.55
CA ILE A 108 -8.10 -12.34 2.61
C ILE A 108 -9.34 -11.77 3.29
N THR A 109 -10.53 -12.28 2.93
CA THR A 109 -11.80 -11.78 3.48
C THR A 109 -11.96 -12.11 4.96
N LYS A 110 -11.50 -13.28 5.42
CA LYS A 110 -11.42 -13.60 6.85
C LYS A 110 -10.55 -12.59 7.59
N LEU A 111 -9.38 -12.26 7.04
CA LEU A 111 -8.47 -11.27 7.60
C LEU A 111 -9.10 -9.87 7.66
N GLN A 112 -9.76 -9.41 6.58
CA GLN A 112 -10.48 -8.14 6.56
C GLN A 112 -11.59 -8.09 7.60
N ASP A 113 -12.36 -9.18 7.76
CA ASP A 113 -13.42 -9.27 8.78
C ASP A 113 -12.83 -9.20 10.21
N MET A 114 -11.68 -9.83 10.44
CA MET A 114 -10.97 -9.75 11.71
C MET A 114 -10.44 -8.35 11.99
N ALA A 115 -9.84 -7.68 11.00
CA ALA A 115 -9.34 -6.32 11.12
C ALA A 115 -10.44 -5.31 11.45
N MET A 116 -11.59 -5.44 10.77
CA MET A 116 -12.77 -4.62 11.05
C MET A 116 -13.30 -4.82 12.47
N LYS A 117 -13.35 -6.07 12.95
CA LYS A 117 -13.76 -6.39 14.33
C LYS A 117 -12.76 -5.88 15.36
N ALA A 118 -11.47 -5.99 15.07
CA ALA A 118 -10.38 -5.55 15.94
C ALA A 118 -10.12 -4.03 15.87
N ARG A 119 -10.74 -3.33 14.92
CA ARG A 119 -10.53 -1.90 14.65
C ARG A 119 -9.05 -1.57 14.46
N ALA A 120 -8.39 -2.33 13.58
CA ALA A 120 -6.97 -2.21 13.31
C ALA A 120 -6.70 -2.10 11.80
N PRO A 121 -5.60 -1.45 11.38
CA PRO A 121 -5.25 -1.27 9.97
C PRO A 121 -5.04 -2.59 9.22
N VAL A 122 -5.25 -2.55 7.90
CA VAL A 122 -4.93 -3.65 6.97
C VAL A 122 -3.90 -3.17 5.95
N ILE A 123 -2.83 -3.95 5.78
CA ILE A 123 -1.84 -3.77 4.73
C ILE A 123 -1.90 -4.95 3.76
N GLY A 124 -2.14 -4.67 2.48
CA GLY A 124 -2.11 -5.65 1.41
C GLY A 124 -0.82 -5.56 0.58
N LEU A 125 -0.04 -6.63 0.53
CA LEU A 125 1.17 -6.73 -0.29
C LEU A 125 0.85 -7.53 -1.56
N TYR A 126 0.81 -6.83 -2.69
CA TYR A 126 0.36 -7.36 -3.97
C TYR A 126 1.52 -7.74 -4.87
N ASP A 127 1.48 -9.00 -5.32
CA ASP A 127 2.41 -9.57 -6.29
C ASP A 127 1.68 -10.75 -6.98
N ALA A 128 0.84 -10.43 -7.97
CA ALA A 128 -0.09 -11.37 -8.55
C ALA A 128 -0.44 -11.11 -10.02
N GLY A 129 -0.58 -12.20 -10.78
CA GLY A 129 -0.97 -12.16 -12.18
C GLY A 129 -2.47 -11.95 -12.45
N GLY A 130 -3.29 -11.72 -11.42
CA GLY A 130 -4.74 -11.54 -11.56
C GLY A 130 -5.57 -12.78 -11.20
N ALA A 131 -6.71 -12.97 -11.88
CA ALA A 131 -7.66 -14.05 -11.58
C ALA A 131 -7.06 -15.43 -11.90
N ARG A 132 -7.35 -16.43 -11.06
CA ARG A 132 -7.08 -17.83 -11.42
C ARG A 132 -8.10 -18.30 -12.46
N ILE A 133 -7.70 -18.25 -13.73
CA ILE A 133 -8.58 -18.57 -14.88
C ILE A 133 -9.20 -19.96 -14.75
N GLN A 134 -8.46 -20.93 -14.20
CA GLN A 134 -8.89 -22.31 -14.01
C GLN A 134 -10.10 -22.44 -13.06
N GLU A 135 -10.39 -21.43 -12.23
CA GLU A 135 -11.55 -21.40 -11.34
C GLU A 135 -12.72 -20.54 -11.87
N GLY A 136 -12.52 -19.87 -13.02
CA GLY A 136 -13.56 -19.12 -13.72
C GLY A 136 -14.33 -18.14 -12.83
N VAL A 137 -15.66 -18.30 -12.78
CA VAL A 137 -16.56 -17.40 -12.04
C VAL A 137 -16.31 -17.41 -10.53
N ALA A 138 -15.77 -18.49 -9.96
CA ALA A 138 -15.47 -18.56 -8.53
C ALA A 138 -14.32 -17.58 -8.15
N ALA A 139 -13.31 -17.45 -9.01
CA ALA A 139 -12.26 -16.43 -8.85
C ALA A 139 -12.83 -15.00 -8.93
N LEU A 140 -13.75 -14.75 -9.88
CA LEU A 140 -14.42 -13.45 -10.00
C LEU A 140 -15.32 -13.13 -8.79
N ALA A 141 -16.03 -14.13 -8.26
CA ALA A 141 -16.79 -13.98 -7.03
C ALA A 141 -15.85 -13.66 -5.85
N GLY A 142 -14.70 -14.32 -5.76
CA GLY A 142 -13.65 -14.05 -4.78
C GLY A 142 -13.23 -12.57 -4.76
N TYR A 143 -12.99 -11.97 -5.94
CA TYR A 143 -12.73 -10.54 -6.05
C TYR A 143 -13.85 -9.69 -5.43
N SER A 144 -15.10 -9.97 -5.79
CA SER A 144 -16.24 -9.21 -5.28
C SER A 144 -16.36 -9.25 -3.75
N TYR A 145 -15.97 -10.36 -3.12
CA TYR A 145 -16.00 -10.51 -1.67
C TYR A 145 -14.95 -9.65 -0.97
N VAL A 146 -13.77 -9.51 -1.58
CA VAL A 146 -12.70 -8.62 -1.11
C VAL A 146 -13.11 -7.16 -1.31
N PHE A 147 -13.60 -6.80 -2.50
CA PHE A 147 -14.01 -5.42 -2.83
C PHE A 147 -15.11 -4.92 -1.91
N ARG A 148 -16.13 -5.74 -1.65
CA ARG A 148 -17.21 -5.39 -0.72
C ARG A 148 -16.65 -5.01 0.66
N ARG A 149 -15.63 -5.72 1.14
CA ARG A 149 -15.00 -5.43 2.43
C ARG A 149 -14.12 -4.19 2.38
N ASN A 150 -13.45 -3.91 1.27
CA ASN A 150 -12.75 -2.64 1.11
C ASN A 150 -13.70 -1.44 1.26
N VAL A 151 -14.87 -1.52 0.62
CA VAL A 151 -15.90 -0.49 0.70
C VAL A 151 -16.43 -0.36 2.13
N LEU A 152 -16.74 -1.48 2.80
CA LEU A 152 -17.24 -1.47 4.18
C LEU A 152 -16.20 -0.96 5.20
N ALA A 153 -14.91 -1.11 4.90
CA ALA A 153 -13.80 -0.66 5.74
C ALA A 153 -13.37 0.79 5.47
N SER A 154 -13.82 1.39 4.36
CA SER A 154 -13.42 2.75 3.95
C SER A 154 -13.85 3.79 4.99
N GLY A 155 -12.88 4.56 5.50
CA GLY A 155 -13.09 5.52 6.59
C GLY A 155 -13.40 4.88 7.95
N VAL A 156 -13.15 3.57 8.12
CA VAL A 156 -13.35 2.83 9.38
C VAL A 156 -12.02 2.37 9.97
N ILE A 157 -11.22 1.69 9.15
CA ILE A 157 -9.84 1.29 9.46
C ILE A 157 -8.95 1.71 8.29
N PRO A 158 -7.70 2.12 8.51
CA PRO A 158 -6.79 2.43 7.41
C PRO A 158 -6.51 1.20 6.56
N GLN A 159 -6.55 1.37 5.25
CA GLN A 159 -6.28 0.35 4.26
C GLN A 159 -5.12 0.82 3.36
N ILE A 160 -4.01 0.08 3.37
CA ILE A 160 -2.82 0.43 2.59
C ILE A 160 -2.52 -0.71 1.62
N SER A 161 -2.32 -0.36 0.35
CA SER A 161 -1.90 -1.29 -0.70
C SER A 161 -0.47 -1.02 -1.11
N VAL A 162 0.34 -2.07 -1.12
CA VAL A 162 1.73 -2.01 -1.56
C VAL A 162 1.89 -2.94 -2.75
N ILE A 163 2.22 -2.38 -3.91
CA ILE A 163 2.33 -3.08 -5.17
C ILE A 163 3.81 -3.38 -5.41
N MET A 164 4.16 -4.65 -5.21
CA MET A 164 5.55 -5.14 -5.18
C MET A 164 5.77 -6.19 -6.28
N GLY A 165 4.95 -6.16 -7.31
CA GLY A 165 4.95 -7.09 -8.43
C GLY A 165 3.91 -6.75 -9.47
N PRO A 166 3.61 -7.68 -10.39
CA PRO A 166 2.47 -7.55 -11.28
C PRO A 166 1.17 -7.40 -10.48
N CYS A 167 0.23 -6.61 -11.00
CA CYS A 167 -1.13 -6.51 -10.52
C CYS A 167 -2.05 -6.16 -11.70
N ALA A 168 -2.72 -7.17 -12.26
CA ALA A 168 -3.43 -7.01 -13.53
C ALA A 168 -4.90 -7.43 -13.45
N GLY A 169 -5.75 -6.82 -14.29
CA GLY A 169 -7.15 -7.21 -14.40
C GLY A 169 -7.93 -6.91 -13.13
N GLY A 170 -8.61 -7.92 -12.58
CA GLY A 170 -9.41 -7.75 -11.36
C GLY A 170 -8.60 -7.31 -10.13
N ASP A 171 -7.31 -7.66 -10.07
CA ASP A 171 -6.47 -7.38 -8.91
C ASP A 171 -6.25 -5.89 -8.63
N VAL A 172 -6.40 -5.03 -9.65
CA VAL A 172 -6.18 -3.58 -9.50
C VAL A 172 -7.29 -2.87 -8.72
N TYR A 173 -8.48 -3.47 -8.64
CA TYR A 173 -9.64 -2.80 -8.08
C TYR A 173 -9.68 -2.80 -6.55
N SER A 174 -9.06 -3.79 -5.89
CA SER A 174 -8.95 -3.73 -4.42
C SER A 174 -8.02 -2.60 -3.98
N PRO A 175 -6.78 -2.46 -4.52
CA PRO A 175 -5.94 -1.29 -4.28
C PRO A 175 -6.63 0.04 -4.59
N ALA A 176 -7.34 0.14 -5.71
CA ALA A 176 -8.07 1.35 -6.08
C ALA A 176 -9.13 1.80 -5.06
N MET A 177 -9.59 0.89 -4.19
CA MET A 177 -10.55 1.16 -3.11
C MET A 177 -9.89 1.33 -1.74
N THR A 178 -8.58 1.07 -1.62
CA THR A 178 -7.82 1.33 -0.38
C THR A 178 -7.41 2.80 -0.28
N ASP A 179 -6.99 3.24 0.90
CA ASP A 179 -6.72 4.67 1.16
C ASP A 179 -5.44 5.12 0.47
N PHE A 180 -4.37 4.32 0.54
CA PHE A 180 -3.08 4.61 -0.09
C PHE A 180 -2.56 3.47 -0.95
N ILE A 181 -1.93 3.81 -2.07
CA ILE A 181 -1.26 2.87 -2.98
C ILE A 181 0.20 3.28 -3.15
N PHE A 182 1.12 2.42 -2.72
CA PHE A 182 2.56 2.59 -2.94
C PHE A 182 3.09 1.52 -3.88
N MET A 183 4.03 1.90 -4.74
CA MET A 183 4.59 1.01 -5.75
C MET A 183 6.12 0.90 -5.64
N VAL A 184 6.67 -0.27 -5.94
CA VAL A 184 8.11 -0.46 -6.10
C VAL A 184 8.52 -0.19 -7.54
N LYS A 185 9.48 0.72 -7.75
CA LYS A 185 9.97 1.07 -9.09
C LYS A 185 10.57 -0.15 -9.80
N ASN A 186 10.34 -0.24 -11.11
CA ASN A 186 10.93 -1.23 -12.03
C ASN A 186 10.55 -2.71 -11.79
N THR A 187 9.98 -3.05 -10.63
CA THR A 187 9.57 -4.44 -10.31
C THR A 187 8.07 -4.60 -10.13
N SER A 188 7.30 -3.51 -10.17
CA SER A 188 5.85 -3.52 -10.05
C SER A 188 5.14 -2.69 -11.11
N TYR A 189 3.92 -3.11 -11.46
CA TYR A 189 3.08 -2.43 -12.43
C TYR A 189 1.59 -2.78 -12.23
N MET A 190 0.70 -1.89 -12.67
CA MET A 190 -0.74 -2.07 -12.60
C MET A 190 -1.44 -1.72 -13.91
N PHE A 191 -2.40 -2.53 -14.33
CA PHE A 191 -3.32 -2.15 -15.41
C PHE A 191 -4.56 -3.04 -15.43
N VAL A 192 -5.69 -2.49 -15.89
CA VAL A 192 -6.91 -3.28 -16.10
C VAL A 192 -6.71 -4.28 -17.24
N THR A 193 -6.09 -3.85 -18.34
CA THR A 193 -5.91 -4.65 -19.55
C THR A 193 -4.44 -4.66 -19.92
N GLY A 194 -3.87 -5.86 -20.15
CA GLY A 194 -2.44 -6.00 -20.40
C GLY A 194 -2.00 -5.60 -21.81
N PRO A 195 -0.68 -5.40 -22.03
CA PRO A 195 -0.13 -4.92 -23.30
C PRO A 195 -0.48 -5.79 -24.51
N ASP A 196 -0.55 -7.12 -24.34
CA ASP A 196 -0.90 -8.03 -25.43
C ASP A 196 -2.32 -7.79 -25.96
N VAL A 197 -3.26 -7.45 -25.08
CA VAL A 197 -4.63 -7.13 -25.47
C VAL A 197 -4.71 -5.71 -26.05
N VAL A 198 -3.96 -4.76 -25.50
CA VAL A 198 -3.85 -3.40 -26.07
C VAL A 198 -3.37 -3.49 -27.52
N LYS A 199 -2.33 -4.26 -27.79
CA LYS A 199 -1.79 -4.47 -29.14
C LYS A 199 -2.81 -5.07 -30.11
N THR A 200 -3.55 -6.09 -29.68
CA THR A 200 -4.51 -6.77 -30.57
C THR A 200 -5.74 -5.91 -30.89
N VAL A 201 -6.17 -5.04 -29.97
CA VAL A 201 -7.38 -4.21 -30.13
C VAL A 201 -7.08 -2.85 -30.76
N THR A 202 -5.96 -2.23 -30.38
CA THR A 202 -5.64 -0.84 -30.77
C THR A 202 -4.45 -0.73 -31.73
N ASN A 203 -3.72 -1.83 -31.97
CA ASN A 203 -2.43 -1.85 -32.68
C ASN A 203 -1.30 -1.07 -31.99
N GLU A 204 -1.52 -0.59 -30.77
CA GLU A 204 -0.49 0.09 -29.97
C GLU A 204 0.49 -0.93 -29.36
N VAL A 205 1.78 -0.71 -29.55
CA VAL A 205 2.83 -1.54 -28.96
C VAL A 205 3.45 -0.78 -27.80
N VAL A 206 3.16 -1.25 -26.59
CA VAL A 206 3.67 -0.70 -25.33
C VAL A 206 4.19 -1.82 -24.45
N THR A 207 5.18 -1.52 -23.63
CA THR A 207 5.65 -2.43 -22.58
C THR A 207 4.77 -2.35 -21.33
N ALA A 208 4.90 -3.31 -20.41
CA ALA A 208 4.19 -3.26 -19.13
C ALA A 208 4.57 -2.03 -18.28
N GLU A 209 5.84 -1.64 -18.31
CA GLU A 209 6.35 -0.46 -17.60
C GLU A 209 5.81 0.85 -18.19
N GLU A 210 5.77 0.96 -19.52
CA GLU A 210 5.20 2.14 -20.20
C GLU A 210 3.68 2.25 -20.01
N LEU A 211 2.99 1.10 -19.91
CA LEU A 211 1.54 1.07 -19.74
C LEU A 211 1.09 1.37 -18.30
N GLY A 212 1.82 0.84 -17.32
CA GLY A 212 1.37 0.83 -15.92
C GLY A 212 2.48 0.72 -14.89
N GLY A 213 3.70 1.10 -15.24
CA GLY A 213 4.82 1.15 -14.30
C GLY A 213 4.60 2.15 -13.17
N ALA A 214 5.37 2.00 -12.10
CA ALA A 214 5.27 2.86 -10.90
C ALA A 214 5.39 4.36 -11.24
N SER A 215 6.28 4.72 -12.18
CA SER A 215 6.46 6.11 -12.63
C SER A 215 5.19 6.68 -13.28
N VAL A 216 4.53 5.91 -14.14
CA VAL A 216 3.28 6.31 -14.82
C VAL A 216 2.20 6.60 -13.77
N HIS A 217 2.06 5.72 -12.78
CA HIS A 217 1.03 5.86 -11.76
C HIS A 217 1.30 6.95 -10.74
N ALA A 218 2.56 7.22 -10.42
CA ALA A 218 2.97 8.24 -9.45
C ALA A 218 3.06 9.65 -10.04
N THR A 219 3.16 9.80 -11.37
CA THR A 219 3.36 11.13 -12.01
C THR A 219 2.23 11.54 -12.93
N ARG A 220 1.53 10.59 -13.56
CA ARG A 220 0.57 10.89 -14.65
C ARG A 220 -0.84 10.46 -14.33
N SER A 221 -1.04 9.21 -13.90
CA SER A 221 -2.39 8.65 -13.80
C SER A 221 -3.11 8.95 -12.49
N SER A 222 -2.47 9.60 -11.51
CA SER A 222 -3.01 9.88 -10.17
C SER A 222 -3.32 8.66 -9.29
N ILE A 223 -2.75 7.49 -9.60
CA ILE A 223 -3.11 6.23 -8.92
C ILE A 223 -2.19 5.93 -7.74
N ALA A 224 -0.88 6.10 -7.90
CA ALA A 224 0.08 5.81 -6.83
C ALA A 224 0.37 7.06 -6.01
N ASP A 225 0.29 6.91 -4.70
CA ASP A 225 0.60 7.94 -3.70
C ASP A 225 2.11 8.05 -3.43
N GLY A 226 2.90 7.08 -3.88
CA GLY A 226 4.36 7.12 -3.86
C GLY A 226 4.97 5.94 -4.60
N ALA A 227 6.22 6.13 -5.03
CA ALA A 227 7.03 5.08 -5.66
C ALA A 227 8.44 5.07 -5.09
N PHE A 228 8.87 3.93 -4.54
CA PHE A 228 10.17 3.76 -3.88
C PHE A 228 11.09 2.82 -4.67
N GLU A 229 12.39 2.84 -4.38
CA GLU A 229 13.38 2.16 -5.22
C GLU A 229 13.34 0.63 -5.10
N ASN A 230 12.97 0.10 -3.94
CA ASN A 230 13.00 -1.34 -3.68
C ASN A 230 12.02 -1.77 -2.57
N ASP A 231 11.84 -3.08 -2.44
CA ASP A 231 10.96 -3.70 -1.45
C ASP A 231 11.29 -3.26 0.00
N VAL A 232 12.57 -3.17 0.34
CA VAL A 232 13.03 -2.86 1.71
C VAL A 232 12.67 -1.43 2.09
N GLU A 233 13.05 -0.46 1.25
CA GLU A 233 12.72 0.95 1.45
C GLU A 233 11.20 1.15 1.54
N THR A 234 10.45 0.53 0.63
CA THR A 234 8.99 0.63 0.59
C THR A 234 8.38 0.19 1.92
N LEU A 235 8.77 -0.99 2.43
CA LEU A 235 8.21 -1.53 3.66
C LEU A 235 8.61 -0.72 4.90
N LEU A 236 9.83 -0.15 4.93
CA LEU A 236 10.24 0.78 5.98
C LEU A 236 9.40 2.07 5.96
N GLN A 237 9.08 2.61 4.78
CA GLN A 237 8.20 3.77 4.66
C GLN A 237 6.76 3.42 5.05
N MET A 238 6.29 2.20 4.83
CA MET A 238 4.96 1.78 5.31
C MET A 238 4.91 1.74 6.84
N ARG A 239 5.99 1.31 7.50
CA ARG A 239 6.12 1.39 8.96
C ARG A 239 6.03 2.85 9.43
N ARG A 240 6.77 3.77 8.77
CA ARG A 240 6.71 5.21 9.05
C ARG A 240 5.31 5.79 8.86
N LEU A 241 4.62 5.44 7.78
CA LEU A 241 3.25 5.90 7.52
C LEU A 241 2.29 5.43 8.62
N ILE A 242 2.36 4.16 9.03
CA ILE A 242 1.51 3.62 10.09
C ILE A 242 1.64 4.44 11.38
N ASP A 243 2.83 4.92 11.73
CA ASP A 243 3.05 5.76 12.93
C ASP A 243 2.34 7.11 12.89
N PHE A 244 2.01 7.64 11.70
CA PHE A 244 1.18 8.84 11.59
C PHE A 244 -0.31 8.53 11.74
N LEU A 245 -0.76 7.36 11.29
CA LEU A 245 -2.18 7.07 11.16
C LEU A 245 -2.80 6.58 12.48
N PRO A 246 -4.04 6.99 12.80
CA PRO A 246 -4.90 6.32 13.78
C PRO A 246 -5.08 4.83 13.45
N SER A 247 -5.35 3.99 14.45
CA SER A 247 -5.63 2.55 14.17
C SER A 247 -6.99 2.34 13.51
N ASN A 248 -7.93 3.27 13.77
CA ASN A 248 -9.29 3.29 13.27
C ASN A 248 -9.88 4.71 13.43
N ASN A 249 -11.12 4.90 12.99
CA ASN A 249 -11.82 6.19 13.02
C ASN A 249 -12.34 6.67 14.39
N THR A 250 -12.01 5.98 15.49
CA THR A 250 -12.44 6.34 16.85
C THR A 250 -11.29 6.53 17.85
N ASP A 251 -10.10 5.99 17.59
CA ASP A 251 -8.96 6.06 18.53
C ASP A 251 -8.30 7.46 18.60
N GLY A 252 -8.51 8.30 17.59
CA GLY A 252 -7.79 9.56 17.42
C GLY A 252 -6.35 9.36 16.93
N VAL A 253 -5.63 10.47 16.71
CA VAL A 253 -4.24 10.43 16.23
C VAL A 253 -3.28 9.89 17.30
N PRO A 254 -2.27 9.09 16.91
CA PRO A 254 -1.24 8.66 17.84
C PRO A 254 -0.45 9.87 18.37
N GLU A 255 -0.10 9.81 19.64
CA GLU A 255 0.82 10.76 20.28
C GLU A 255 2.23 10.17 20.27
N TRP A 256 3.19 10.97 19.85
CA TRP A 256 4.59 10.62 19.68
C TRP A 256 5.47 11.51 20.58
N PRO A 257 6.52 10.98 21.21
CA PRO A 257 7.47 11.82 21.93
C PRO A 257 8.10 12.83 20.96
N SER A 258 7.83 14.12 21.19
CA SER A 258 8.43 15.21 20.42
C SER A 258 9.56 15.83 21.22
N PHE A 259 10.70 16.06 20.57
CA PHE A 259 11.83 16.78 21.15
C PHE A 259 11.87 18.25 20.73
N ASP A 260 10.85 18.71 19.98
CA ASP A 260 10.75 20.06 19.49
C ASP A 260 10.13 21.02 20.53
N ASP A 261 10.47 22.31 20.44
CA ASP A 261 9.89 23.35 21.28
C ASP A 261 8.65 23.96 20.61
N THR A 262 7.48 23.74 21.23
CA THR A 262 6.20 24.31 20.77
C THR A 262 6.17 25.84 20.73
N ALA A 263 7.08 26.52 21.43
CA ALA A 263 7.21 27.97 21.47
C ALA A 263 8.30 28.51 20.52
N ARG A 264 8.92 27.66 19.69
CA ARG A 264 10.02 28.07 18.82
C ARG A 264 9.61 29.19 17.86
N ILE A 265 10.52 30.13 17.67
CA ILE A 265 10.38 31.23 16.72
C ILE A 265 11.46 31.05 15.65
N ASP A 266 11.05 31.01 14.38
CA ASP A 266 11.98 30.95 13.25
C ASP A 266 11.93 32.25 12.44
N MET A 267 12.88 33.14 12.73
CA MET A 267 12.99 34.46 12.09
C MET A 267 13.28 34.41 10.59
N SER A 268 13.73 33.27 10.05
CA SER A 268 13.96 33.16 8.60
C SER A 268 12.67 33.24 7.79
N LEU A 269 11.53 32.87 8.39
CA LEU A 269 10.21 32.93 7.75
C LEU A 269 9.78 34.38 7.44
N ASP A 270 10.28 35.37 8.17
CA ASP A 270 10.05 36.81 7.89
C ASP A 270 10.60 37.24 6.51
N THR A 271 11.48 36.41 5.93
CA THR A 271 12.14 36.68 4.63
C THR A 271 11.89 35.62 3.57
N LEU A 272 11.01 34.64 3.85
CA LEU A 272 10.71 33.55 2.91
C LEU A 272 9.97 34.07 1.66
N ILE A 273 9.01 34.97 1.86
CA ILE A 273 8.20 35.55 0.77
C ILE A 273 9.04 36.63 0.06
N PRO A 274 9.31 36.49 -1.26
CA PRO A 274 10.08 37.49 -1.98
C PRO A 274 9.35 38.82 -2.16
N ASP A 275 10.07 39.95 -2.11
CA ASP A 275 9.51 41.28 -2.40
C ASP A 275 8.96 41.41 -3.83
N ASN A 276 9.59 40.70 -4.78
CA ASN A 276 9.13 40.68 -6.17
C ASN A 276 7.97 39.68 -6.33
N PRO A 277 6.75 40.12 -6.66
CA PRO A 277 5.58 39.25 -6.75
C PRO A 277 5.67 38.20 -7.87
N ASN A 278 6.61 38.34 -8.82
CA ASN A 278 6.83 37.36 -9.89
C ASN A 278 7.86 36.28 -9.52
N LYS A 279 8.46 36.35 -8.33
CA LYS A 279 9.47 35.39 -7.89
C LYS A 279 8.81 34.36 -6.96
N PRO A 280 8.81 33.06 -7.29
CA PRO A 280 8.27 32.03 -6.41
C PRO A 280 9.22 31.73 -5.25
N TYR A 281 8.72 31.00 -4.25
CA TYR A 281 9.46 30.42 -3.14
C TYR A 281 8.98 28.97 -2.92
N ASP A 282 9.76 28.17 -2.19
CA ASP A 282 9.39 26.80 -1.89
C ASP A 282 8.49 26.73 -0.66
N MET A 283 7.21 26.42 -0.86
CA MET A 283 6.28 26.22 0.24
C MET A 283 6.67 25.07 1.17
N LYS A 284 7.46 24.09 0.69
CA LYS A 284 7.95 22.99 1.54
C LYS A 284 8.91 23.51 2.62
N GLU A 285 9.63 24.61 2.37
CA GLU A 285 10.48 25.22 3.41
C GLU A 285 9.64 25.67 4.60
N LEU A 286 8.48 26.29 4.37
CA LEU A 286 7.54 26.66 5.43
C LEU A 286 7.04 25.42 6.18
N ILE A 287 6.60 24.38 5.47
CA ILE A 287 6.10 23.15 6.08
C ILE A 287 7.16 22.52 6.99
N LEU A 288 8.38 22.33 6.49
CA LEU A 288 9.49 21.74 7.24
C LEU A 288 9.90 22.60 8.45
N LYS A 289 9.70 23.91 8.38
CA LYS A 289 9.88 24.83 9.50
C LYS A 289 8.69 24.91 10.43
N VAL A 290 7.56 24.26 10.18
CA VAL A 290 6.38 24.28 11.08
C VAL A 290 6.18 22.93 11.75
N VAL A 291 6.40 21.83 11.03
CA VAL A 291 6.30 20.49 11.61
C VAL A 291 7.40 20.24 12.63
N ASP A 292 7.09 19.40 13.61
CA ASP A 292 8.06 18.91 14.59
C ASP A 292 9.25 18.27 13.87
N GLU A 293 10.46 18.63 14.28
CA GLU A 293 11.72 17.99 13.84
C GLU A 293 11.98 18.06 12.32
N GLY A 294 11.22 18.89 11.58
CA GLY A 294 11.27 18.92 10.12
C GLY A 294 10.81 17.61 9.45
N ASP A 295 10.07 16.75 10.17
CA ASP A 295 9.62 15.46 9.67
C ASP A 295 8.28 15.57 8.92
N PHE A 296 8.35 15.45 7.58
CA PHE A 296 7.17 15.48 6.72
C PHE A 296 7.11 14.24 5.83
N PHE A 297 5.98 13.53 5.85
CA PHE A 297 5.66 12.42 4.96
C PHE A 297 4.72 12.91 3.87
N GLU A 298 5.27 13.23 2.70
CA GLU A 298 4.48 13.73 1.58
C GLU A 298 3.72 12.60 0.87
N ILE A 299 2.49 12.92 0.47
CA ILE A 299 1.59 12.04 -0.27
C ILE A 299 1.47 12.56 -1.71
N ALA A 300 1.67 11.66 -2.67
CA ALA A 300 1.64 11.92 -4.10
C ALA A 300 2.59 13.06 -4.51
N GLU A 301 3.81 13.09 -3.95
CA GLU A 301 4.83 14.12 -4.22
C GLU A 301 5.10 14.31 -5.72
N ALA A 302 5.09 13.22 -6.48
CA ALA A 302 5.42 13.25 -7.90
C ALA A 302 4.24 13.66 -8.82
N PHE A 303 3.03 13.77 -8.28
CA PHE A 303 1.78 14.10 -9.00
C PHE A 303 1.20 15.44 -8.54
N ALA A 304 0.66 16.21 -9.48
CA ALA A 304 0.04 17.52 -9.23
C ALA A 304 0.87 18.41 -8.29
N LYS A 305 2.11 18.68 -8.69
CA LYS A 305 3.13 19.35 -7.86
C LYS A 305 2.83 20.81 -7.52
N ASN A 306 1.80 21.40 -8.12
CA ASN A 306 1.23 22.71 -7.80
C ASN A 306 0.48 22.71 -6.44
N ILE A 307 0.23 21.54 -5.84
CA ILE A 307 -0.26 21.41 -4.46
C ILE A 307 0.51 20.32 -3.71
N VAL A 308 0.84 20.61 -2.45
CA VAL A 308 1.51 19.71 -1.51
C VAL A 308 0.47 19.15 -0.56
N THR A 309 0.50 17.84 -0.34
CA THR A 309 -0.31 17.13 0.66
C THR A 309 0.57 16.16 1.42
N GLY A 310 0.41 16.05 2.73
CA GLY A 310 1.19 15.09 3.50
C GLY A 310 0.97 15.19 5.00
N PHE A 311 1.61 14.31 5.74
CA PHE A 311 1.51 14.23 7.19
C PHE A 311 2.78 14.78 7.85
N GLY A 312 2.59 15.56 8.91
CA GLY A 312 3.65 15.91 9.85
C GLY A 312 3.13 15.76 11.28
N ARG A 313 3.92 16.16 12.26
CA ARG A 313 3.45 16.30 13.65
C ARG A 313 3.58 17.75 14.12
N ILE A 314 2.69 18.14 15.02
CA ILE A 314 2.81 19.37 15.81
C ILE A 314 2.56 18.98 17.27
N ALA A 315 3.52 19.29 18.14
CA ALA A 315 3.49 18.91 19.56
C ALA A 315 3.23 17.39 19.75
N GLY A 316 3.91 16.57 18.95
CA GLY A 316 3.86 15.11 19.00
C GLY A 316 2.60 14.47 18.39
N ARG A 317 1.68 15.25 17.81
CA ARG A 317 0.40 14.74 17.28
C ARG A 317 0.34 14.88 15.77
N THR A 318 -0.17 13.87 15.06
CA THR A 318 -0.30 13.90 13.60
C THR A 318 -1.21 15.04 13.12
N VAL A 319 -0.75 15.76 12.10
CA VAL A 319 -1.48 16.80 11.39
C VAL A 319 -1.34 16.55 9.88
N GLY A 320 -2.45 16.67 9.15
CA GLY A 320 -2.45 16.69 7.69
C GLY A 320 -2.20 18.11 7.19
N PHE A 321 -1.33 18.27 6.20
CA PHE A 321 -1.02 19.56 5.58
C PHE A 321 -1.52 19.59 4.14
N VAL A 322 -2.12 20.71 3.75
CA VAL A 322 -2.48 21.03 2.36
C VAL A 322 -1.90 22.40 2.03
N ALA A 323 -1.07 22.51 1.00
CA ALA A 323 -0.41 23.78 0.70
C ALA A 323 -0.21 24.01 -0.79
N ASN A 324 -0.48 25.22 -1.26
CA ASN A 324 -0.15 25.59 -2.64
C ASN A 324 1.37 25.65 -2.85
N GLN A 325 1.86 25.33 -4.05
CA GLN A 325 3.29 25.37 -4.38
C GLN A 325 3.57 26.39 -5.49
N PRO A 326 3.98 27.63 -5.16
CA PRO A 326 4.25 28.69 -6.13
C PRO A 326 5.31 28.33 -7.18
N MET A 327 6.25 27.43 -6.86
CA MET A 327 7.28 26.97 -7.81
C MET A 327 6.71 26.17 -9.00
N VAL A 328 5.46 25.70 -8.92
CA VAL A 328 4.84 24.89 -9.97
C VAL A 328 3.52 25.52 -10.38
N LEU A 329 3.42 25.94 -11.63
CA LEU A 329 2.24 26.60 -12.19
C LEU A 329 1.73 27.79 -11.33
N ALA A 330 2.63 28.48 -10.64
CA ALA A 330 2.30 29.57 -9.72
C ALA A 330 1.32 29.19 -8.59
N GLY A 331 1.24 27.91 -8.20
CA GLY A 331 0.39 27.45 -7.10
C GLY A 331 -1.11 27.34 -7.43
N VAL A 332 -1.50 27.61 -8.69
CA VAL A 332 -2.90 27.61 -9.10
C VAL A 332 -3.55 26.23 -8.96
N LEU A 333 -4.84 26.21 -8.65
CA LEU A 333 -5.62 24.99 -8.58
C LEU A 333 -6.10 24.55 -9.97
N ASP A 334 -5.85 23.29 -10.29
CA ASP A 334 -6.36 22.61 -11.47
C ASP A 334 -7.10 21.32 -11.09
N SER A 335 -7.57 20.55 -12.08
CA SER A 335 -8.33 19.32 -11.83
C SER A 335 -7.52 18.27 -11.07
N ASP A 336 -6.22 18.16 -11.33
CA ASP A 336 -5.37 17.15 -10.74
C ASP A 336 -4.99 17.50 -9.29
N ALA A 337 -4.59 18.75 -9.03
CA ALA A 337 -4.38 19.25 -7.68
C ALA A 337 -5.66 19.18 -6.84
N SER A 338 -6.81 19.53 -7.43
CA SER A 338 -8.10 19.45 -6.74
C SER A 338 -8.45 18.02 -6.33
N ARG A 339 -8.25 17.03 -7.20
CA ARG A 339 -8.50 15.60 -6.90
C ARG A 339 -7.54 15.08 -5.82
N LYS A 340 -6.25 15.42 -5.91
CA LYS A 340 -5.22 15.08 -4.92
C LYS A 340 -5.60 15.60 -3.54
N ALA A 341 -5.81 16.91 -3.41
CA ALA A 341 -6.13 17.53 -2.13
C ALA A 341 -7.49 17.08 -1.58
N ALA A 342 -8.53 16.97 -2.42
CA ALA A 342 -9.86 16.55 -1.97
C ALA A 342 -9.86 15.15 -1.34
N ARG A 343 -9.15 14.18 -1.94
CA ARG A 343 -9.05 12.82 -1.38
C ARG A 343 -8.28 12.83 -0.07
N PHE A 344 -7.18 13.58 0.00
CA PHE A 344 -6.37 13.70 1.22
C PHE A 344 -7.17 14.33 2.38
N VAL A 345 -7.89 15.42 2.12
CA VAL A 345 -8.76 16.09 3.12
C VAL A 345 -9.83 15.13 3.64
N ARG A 346 -10.51 14.39 2.75
CA ARG A 346 -11.55 13.43 3.16
C ARG A 346 -10.99 12.27 3.97
N PHE A 347 -9.79 11.79 3.64
CA PHE A 347 -9.11 10.77 4.43
C PHE A 347 -8.79 11.30 5.84
N CYS A 348 -8.20 12.49 5.93
CA CYS A 348 -7.87 13.11 7.22
C CYS A 348 -9.11 13.27 8.10
N ASP A 349 -10.19 13.82 7.54
CA ASP A 349 -11.48 13.99 8.22
C ASP A 349 -12.05 12.66 8.74
N ALA A 350 -12.10 11.63 7.88
CA ALA A 350 -12.63 10.31 8.25
C ALA A 350 -11.89 9.64 9.42
N PHE A 351 -10.62 9.99 9.63
CA PHE A 351 -9.78 9.45 10.69
C PHE A 351 -9.47 10.46 11.80
N ASN A 352 -10.17 11.61 11.86
CA ASN A 352 -9.97 12.65 12.87
C ASN A 352 -8.54 13.23 12.91
N ILE A 353 -7.88 13.31 11.76
CA ILE A 353 -6.59 13.97 11.60
C ILE A 353 -6.87 15.46 11.33
N PRO A 354 -6.39 16.39 12.18
CA PRO A 354 -6.57 17.82 11.95
C PRO A 354 -5.83 18.28 10.69
N ILE A 355 -6.33 19.33 10.07
CA ILE A 355 -5.80 19.85 8.80
C ILE A 355 -5.29 21.27 9.00
N VAL A 356 -4.04 21.52 8.56
CA VAL A 356 -3.46 22.86 8.41
C VAL A 356 -3.34 23.16 6.92
N THR A 357 -3.80 24.34 6.52
CA THR A 357 -3.72 24.79 5.13
C THR A 357 -2.85 26.03 5.01
N PHE A 358 -1.81 25.98 4.17
CA PHE A 358 -1.02 27.15 3.78
C PHE A 358 -1.46 27.62 2.39
N VAL A 359 -1.87 28.89 2.27
CA VAL A 359 -2.58 29.40 1.09
C VAL A 359 -1.73 30.42 0.34
N ASP A 360 -1.47 30.14 -0.93
CA ASP A 360 -0.86 31.04 -1.91
C ASP A 360 -1.24 30.58 -3.33
N VAL A 361 -2.42 31.00 -3.81
CA VAL A 361 -3.16 30.37 -4.93
C VAL A 361 -3.54 31.32 -6.06
#